data_AF-A0A2V7HL16-F1
#
_entry.id   AF-A0A2V7HL16-F1
#
_cell.length_a   1.000
_cell.length_b   1.000
_cell.length_c   1.000
_cell.angle_alpha   90.00
_cell.angle_beta   90.00
_cell.angle_gamma   90.00
#
_symmetry.space_group_name_H-M   'P 1'
#
loop_
_entity.id
_entity.type
_entity.pdbx_description
1 polymer ?
#
loop_
_entity_poly.entity_id
_entity_poly.type
_entity_poly.pdbx_seq_one_letter_code
_entity_poly.pdbx_strand_id
1 'polypeptide(L)'
;MGACRTKVISISPRPKKRPKKEAKHLYDDSLDVYVRPSDAFSTLGFFNDPLLNTTLKGDSIDLANTVIHELTHNTFYASGQVPFNESFAMFVGARGSAAFFRSRGQEAAAAKADAGWEDDKLLARFWTRVISSLDSAYRMHPSDKGARIAARDSVYAHTRVALVNEIAPQLKTINPVYAQRVQLNNAALLARRVYATDLDVFDLIYEKEGRDLKRTIGRIIGLAKSNPKQPFVALRQWVGVSGP
;
A
#
# COMPACT_ATOMS: atom_id res chain seq x y z
N MET A 1 -30.07 2.07 3.85
CA MET A 1 -28.80 1.90 4.58
C MET A 1 -28.44 0.42 4.61
N GLY A 2 -27.35 0.02 3.97
CA GLY A 2 -26.93 -1.38 3.88
C GLY A 2 -25.51 -1.47 3.33
N ALA A 3 -24.53 -1.15 4.17
CA ALA A 3 -23.13 -1.22 3.81
C ALA A 3 -22.74 -2.65 3.42
N CYS A 4 -22.01 -2.80 2.32
CA CYS A 4 -21.30 -4.03 1.98
C CYS A 4 -20.36 -4.35 3.16
N ARG A 5 -20.73 -5.32 4.01
CA ARG A 5 -19.95 -5.67 5.19
C ARG A 5 -18.76 -6.52 4.78
N THR A 6 -17.64 -5.87 4.45
CA THR A 6 -16.33 -6.53 4.43
C THR A 6 -15.91 -6.78 5.87
N LYS A 7 -15.68 -8.05 6.25
CA LYS A 7 -15.26 -8.44 7.59
C LYS A 7 -13.83 -8.95 7.53
N VAL A 8 -12.88 -8.17 8.02
CA VAL A 8 -11.49 -8.61 8.23
C VAL A 8 -11.42 -9.28 9.60
N ILE A 9 -11.07 -10.56 9.64
CA ILE A 9 -10.93 -11.32 10.90
C ILE A 9 -9.45 -11.40 11.25
N SER A 10 -9.03 -10.73 12.33
CA SER A 10 -7.69 -10.85 12.94
C SER A 10 -7.72 -11.92 14.04
N ILE A 11 -6.72 -12.80 14.10
CA ILE A 11 -6.72 -14.01 14.96
C ILE A 11 -5.54 -14.01 15.93
N SER A 12 -5.68 -13.43 17.13
CA SER A 12 -4.68 -13.45 18.21
C SER A 12 -4.01 -14.83 18.46
N PRO A 13 -2.73 -14.91 18.92
CA PRO A 13 -1.88 -16.10 18.81
C PRO A 13 -2.11 -17.18 19.88
N ARG A 14 -3.33 -17.36 20.41
CA ARG A 14 -3.67 -18.53 21.24
C ARG A 14 -4.78 -19.35 20.57
N PRO A 15 -4.57 -20.67 20.35
CA PRO A 15 -5.44 -21.44 19.47
C PRO A 15 -6.73 -21.78 20.20
N LYS A 16 -7.85 -21.23 19.74
CA LYS A 16 -9.14 -21.92 19.86
C LYS A 16 -9.70 -22.13 18.47
N LYS A 17 -9.75 -23.40 18.08
CA LYS A 17 -10.34 -23.95 16.85
C LYS A 17 -11.64 -23.23 16.47
N ARG A 18 -11.59 -22.19 15.62
CA ARG A 18 -12.78 -21.57 15.00
C ARG A 18 -12.59 -20.68 13.73
N PRO A 19 -11.39 -20.28 13.25
CA PRO A 19 -11.35 -19.35 12.10
C PRO A 19 -11.68 -19.99 10.74
N LYS A 20 -11.41 -21.29 10.54
CA LYS A 20 -11.71 -21.98 9.26
C LYS A 20 -13.20 -22.24 9.03
N LYS A 21 -14.00 -22.38 10.09
CA LYS A 21 -15.46 -22.60 9.98
C LYS A 21 -16.21 -21.31 9.65
N GLU A 22 -15.80 -20.18 10.23
CA GLU A 22 -16.39 -18.86 9.92
C GLU A 22 -16.00 -18.36 8.53
N ALA A 23 -14.77 -18.63 8.09
CA ALA A 23 -14.35 -18.33 6.73
C ALA A 23 -15.12 -19.11 5.66
N LYS A 24 -15.44 -20.39 5.96
CA LYS A 24 -16.28 -21.21 5.09
C LYS A 24 -17.71 -20.66 4.98
N HIS A 25 -18.31 -20.26 6.10
CA HIS A 25 -19.65 -19.66 6.10
C HIS A 25 -19.71 -18.32 5.32
N LEU A 26 -18.67 -17.49 5.42
CA LEU A 26 -18.58 -16.22 4.69
C LEU A 26 -18.30 -16.42 3.18
N TYR A 27 -17.55 -17.48 2.82
CA TYR A 27 -17.36 -17.89 1.44
C TYR A 27 -18.67 -18.43 0.82
N ASP A 28 -19.44 -19.20 1.59
CA ASP A 28 -20.75 -19.72 1.19
C ASP A 28 -21.78 -18.58 0.97
N ASP A 29 -21.61 -17.44 1.65
CA ASP A 29 -22.38 -16.20 1.42
C ASP A 29 -21.89 -15.35 0.21
N SER A 30 -20.91 -15.85 -0.55
CA SER A 30 -20.23 -15.18 -1.67
C SER A 30 -19.53 -13.86 -1.29
N LEU A 31 -19.02 -13.78 -0.06
CA LEU A 31 -18.10 -12.72 0.35
C LEU A 31 -16.67 -13.15 0.07
N ASP A 32 -15.83 -12.23 -0.40
CA ASP A 32 -14.40 -12.51 -0.57
C ASP A 32 -13.73 -12.58 0.82
N VAL A 33 -13.29 -13.77 1.21
CA VAL A 33 -12.66 -14.03 2.51
C VAL A 33 -11.16 -14.24 2.33
N TYR A 34 -10.38 -13.53 3.13
CA TYR A 34 -8.94 -13.76 3.27
C TYR A 34 -8.65 -14.13 4.73
N VAL A 35 -8.25 -15.38 4.97
CA VAL A 35 -7.84 -15.86 6.30
C VAL A 35 -6.32 -15.92 6.36
N ARG A 36 -5.75 -15.27 7.37
CA ARG A 36 -4.32 -15.26 7.61
C ARG A 36 -4.00 -15.72 9.03
N PRO A 37 -2.98 -16.56 9.25
CA PRO A 37 -2.40 -16.74 10.57
C PRO A 37 -1.85 -15.39 11.07
N SER A 38 -2.17 -14.99 12.30
CA SER A 38 -1.82 -13.66 12.85
C SER A 38 -0.35 -13.50 13.26
N ASP A 39 0.57 -14.26 12.68
CA ASP A 39 1.94 -14.29 13.17
C ASP A 39 2.91 -13.37 12.40
N ALA A 40 2.43 -12.30 11.74
CA ALA A 40 3.23 -11.11 11.34
C ALA A 40 2.48 -10.31 10.29
N PHE A 41 2.26 -9.00 10.32
CA PHE A 41 1.65 -8.28 9.20
C PHE A 41 2.39 -8.55 7.87
N SER A 42 1.77 -9.33 6.96
CA SER A 42 2.27 -9.51 5.59
C SER A 42 1.32 -8.77 4.66
N THR A 43 1.83 -7.69 4.06
CA THR A 43 1.34 -6.86 2.97
C THR A 43 1.14 -7.65 1.67
N LEU A 44 0.60 -8.87 1.78
CA LEU A 44 0.22 -9.74 0.67
C LEU A 44 1.40 -10.17 -0.23
N GLY A 45 2.65 -9.87 0.13
CA GLY A 45 3.83 -10.07 -0.72
C GLY A 45 4.02 -8.99 -1.80
N PHE A 46 3.48 -7.78 -1.58
CA PHE A 46 3.50 -6.66 -2.53
C PHE A 46 4.45 -5.55 -2.09
N PHE A 47 4.65 -5.40 -0.78
CA PHE A 47 5.54 -4.41 -0.19
C PHE A 47 6.50 -5.09 0.79
N ASN A 48 7.52 -4.35 1.19
CA ASN A 48 8.51 -4.81 2.15
C ASN A 48 7.83 -5.12 3.48
N ASP A 49 7.52 -6.39 3.68
CA ASP A 49 6.89 -6.88 4.89
C ASP A 49 7.79 -6.63 6.10
N PRO A 50 7.30 -5.86 7.10
CA PRO A 50 8.02 -5.72 8.33
C PRO A 50 7.94 -7.04 9.10
N LEU A 51 9.06 -7.74 9.03
CA LEU A 51 9.46 -8.84 9.90
C LEU A 51 8.70 -10.16 9.68
N LEU A 52 9.23 -10.99 8.78
CA LEU A 52 9.20 -12.45 8.94
C LEU A 52 10.57 -13.08 8.65
N ASN A 53 10.82 -14.14 9.38
CA ASN A 53 12.10 -14.78 9.69
C ASN A 53 12.76 -15.54 8.51
N THR A 54 12.87 -14.90 7.35
CA THR A 54 13.70 -15.34 6.20
C THR A 54 14.62 -14.22 5.68
N THR A 55 14.52 -13.01 6.23
CA THR A 55 15.23 -11.79 5.77
C THR A 55 16.68 -11.66 6.26
N LEU A 56 17.28 -12.68 6.87
CA LEU A 56 18.75 -12.72 7.03
C LEU A 56 19.47 -13.19 5.74
N LYS A 57 18.71 -13.52 4.69
CA LYS A 57 19.18 -13.66 3.30
C LYS A 57 18.60 -12.59 2.35
N GLY A 58 17.86 -11.60 2.87
CA GLY A 58 17.24 -10.54 2.08
C GLY A 58 18.26 -9.49 1.63
N ASP A 59 18.03 -8.91 0.45
CA ASP A 59 18.83 -7.79 -0.08
C ASP A 59 18.91 -6.68 0.98
N SER A 60 20.12 -6.18 1.24
CA SER A 60 20.40 -5.15 2.25
C SER A 60 19.50 -3.91 2.12
N ILE A 61 18.96 -3.66 0.93
CA ILE A 61 18.09 -2.53 0.60
C ILE A 61 16.72 -2.65 1.26
N ASP A 62 16.08 -3.81 1.16
CA ASP A 62 14.74 -4.04 1.71
C ASP A 62 14.78 -4.02 3.23
N LEU A 63 15.81 -4.61 3.82
CA LEU A 63 16.02 -4.54 5.26
C LEU A 63 16.20 -3.10 5.75
N ALA A 64 17.02 -2.29 5.06
CA ALA A 64 17.21 -0.89 5.41
C ALA A 64 15.90 -0.10 5.29
N ASN A 65 15.12 -0.32 4.22
CA ASN A 65 13.82 0.30 4.02
C ASN A 65 12.87 -0.04 5.17
N THR A 66 12.70 -1.32 5.49
CA THR A 66 11.85 -1.80 6.59
C THR A 66 12.26 -1.23 7.94
N VAL A 67 13.56 -1.25 8.28
CA VAL A 67 14.02 -0.70 9.57
C VAL A 67 13.69 0.79 9.67
N ILE A 68 13.92 1.55 8.59
CA ILE A 68 13.64 2.99 8.58
C ILE A 68 12.13 3.27 8.59
N HIS A 69 11.33 2.44 7.93
CA HIS A 69 9.86 2.48 7.98
C HIS A 69 9.36 2.36 9.43
N GLU A 70 9.79 1.33 10.15
CA GLU A 70 9.39 1.11 11.54
C GLU A 70 9.88 2.23 12.48
N LEU A 71 11.10 2.73 12.27
CA LEU A 71 11.61 3.90 13.00
C LEU A 71 10.77 5.17 12.75
N THR A 72 10.16 5.28 11.58
CA THR A 72 9.27 6.40 11.25
C THR A 72 8.01 6.37 12.11
N HIS A 73 7.41 5.19 12.31
CA HIS A 73 6.26 5.03 13.22
C HIS A 73 6.60 5.42 14.66
N ASN A 74 7.82 5.11 15.13
CA ASN A 74 8.29 5.54 16.45
C ASN A 74 8.51 7.06 16.55
N THR A 75 8.82 7.71 15.42
CA THR A 75 9.11 9.15 15.37
C THR A 75 7.82 9.99 15.30
N PHE A 76 6.84 9.56 14.51
CA PHE A 76 5.56 10.25 14.40
C PHE A 76 4.43 9.29 14.01
N TYR A 77 3.32 9.43 14.72
CA TYR A 77 2.09 8.69 14.47
C TYR A 77 0.88 9.63 14.59
N ALA A 78 0.15 9.80 13.49
CA ALA A 78 -1.10 10.56 13.48
C ALA A 78 -2.26 9.66 13.92
N SER A 79 -2.83 9.94 15.10
CA SER A 79 -3.89 9.14 15.69
C SER A 79 -5.13 9.04 14.80
N GLY A 80 -5.60 7.81 14.56
CA GLY A 80 -6.76 7.53 13.70
C GLY A 80 -6.51 7.67 12.20
N GLN A 81 -5.30 8.02 11.77
CA GLN A 81 -4.95 8.26 10.37
C GLN A 81 -4.06 7.14 9.81
N VAL A 82 -4.54 5.90 9.89
CA VAL A 82 -3.76 4.72 9.45
C VAL A 82 -3.22 4.87 8.02
N PRO A 83 -4.02 5.25 7.00
CA PRO A 83 -3.47 5.37 5.64
C PRO A 83 -2.35 6.40 5.52
N PHE A 84 -2.42 7.49 6.29
CA PHE A 84 -1.36 8.48 6.32
C PHE A 84 -0.09 7.92 6.97
N ASN A 85 -0.22 7.23 8.11
CA ASN A 85 0.94 6.71 8.84
C ASN A 85 1.72 5.70 7.98
N GLU A 86 1.01 4.79 7.31
CA GLU A 86 1.62 3.78 6.43
C GLU A 86 2.29 4.43 5.22
N SER A 87 1.59 5.33 4.51
CA SER A 87 2.15 5.98 3.32
C SER A 87 3.30 6.92 3.64
N PHE A 88 3.27 7.59 4.80
CA PHE A 88 4.38 8.39 5.28
C PHE A 88 5.60 7.52 5.62
N ALA A 89 5.41 6.40 6.32
CA ALA A 89 6.48 5.47 6.63
C ALA A 89 7.05 4.80 5.36
N MET A 90 6.23 4.51 4.35
CA MET A 90 6.69 4.04 3.04
C MET A 90 7.63 5.06 2.37
N PHE A 91 7.22 6.33 2.32
CA PHE A 91 8.05 7.40 1.76
C PHE A 91 9.39 7.53 2.50
N VAL A 92 9.36 7.57 3.84
CA VAL A 92 10.58 7.73 4.65
C VAL A 92 11.46 6.48 4.56
N GLY A 93 10.89 5.28 4.56
CA GLY A 93 11.61 4.02 4.35
C GLY A 93 12.34 3.98 3.02
N ALA A 94 11.64 4.31 1.92
CA ALA A 94 12.21 4.29 0.58
C ALA A 94 13.32 5.34 0.40
N ARG A 95 13.03 6.63 0.70
CA ARG A 95 14.01 7.71 0.55
C ARG A 95 15.14 7.60 1.57
N GLY A 96 14.85 7.15 2.78
CA GLY A 96 15.84 6.92 3.82
C GLY A 96 16.78 5.77 3.49
N SER A 97 16.28 4.68 2.91
CA SER A 97 17.13 3.58 2.42
C SER A 97 18.07 4.08 1.33
N ALA A 98 17.56 4.79 0.33
CA ALA A 98 18.39 5.37 -0.72
C ALA A 98 19.47 6.33 -0.14
N ALA A 99 19.10 7.20 0.80
CA ALA A 99 20.04 8.10 1.48
C ALA A 99 21.11 7.36 2.29
N PHE A 100 20.73 6.27 2.98
CA PHE A 100 21.65 5.43 3.74
C PHE A 100 22.73 4.81 2.84
N PHE A 101 22.35 4.23 1.71
CA PHE A 101 23.33 3.65 0.78
C PHE A 101 24.23 4.70 0.12
N ARG A 102 23.70 5.88 -0.22
CA ARG A 102 24.53 7.02 -0.70
C ARG A 102 25.58 7.43 0.33
N SER A 103 25.20 7.54 1.60
CA SER A 103 26.13 7.93 2.67
C SER A 103 27.31 6.95 2.84
N ARG A 104 27.15 5.71 2.36
CA ARG A 104 28.18 4.65 2.36
C ARG A 104 28.94 4.54 1.04
N GLY A 105 28.71 5.45 0.08
CA GLY A 105 29.29 5.38 -1.26
C GLY A 105 28.76 4.23 -2.13
N GLN A 106 27.61 3.65 -1.78
CA GLN A 106 27.01 2.52 -2.50
C GLN A 106 25.94 3.00 -3.49
N GLU A 107 26.35 3.79 -4.48
CA GLU A 107 25.44 4.44 -5.43
C GLU A 107 24.56 3.45 -6.21
N ALA A 108 25.07 2.27 -6.56
CA ALA A 108 24.26 1.25 -7.25
C ALA A 108 23.09 0.74 -6.38
N ALA A 109 23.32 0.57 -5.07
CA ALA A 109 22.28 0.16 -4.14
C ALA A 109 21.27 1.29 -3.90
N ALA A 110 21.75 2.53 -3.80
CA ALA A 110 20.89 3.71 -3.70
C ALA A 110 20.00 3.88 -4.94
N ALA A 111 20.56 3.73 -6.15
CA ALA A 111 19.81 3.80 -7.40
C ALA A 111 18.74 2.71 -7.49
N LYS A 112 19.04 1.49 -7.00
CA LYS A 112 18.04 0.41 -6.92
C LYS A 112 16.93 0.73 -5.92
N ALA A 113 17.25 1.33 -4.77
CA ALA A 113 16.25 1.77 -3.80
C ALA A 113 15.32 2.86 -4.39
N ASP A 114 15.88 3.85 -5.11
CA ASP A 114 15.07 4.86 -5.80
C ASP A 114 14.22 4.25 -6.93
N ALA A 115 14.75 3.27 -7.67
CA ALA A 115 13.97 2.57 -8.69
C ALA A 115 12.80 1.78 -8.09
N GLY A 116 12.99 1.15 -6.91
CA GLY A 116 11.92 0.50 -6.16
C GLY A 116 10.82 1.48 -5.73
N TRP A 117 11.20 2.69 -5.30
CA TRP A 117 10.23 3.74 -4.98
C TRP A 117 9.39 4.18 -6.20
N GLU A 118 9.99 4.24 -7.39
CA GLU A 118 9.24 4.53 -8.61
C GLU A 118 8.24 3.42 -8.96
N ASP A 119 8.62 2.15 -8.75
CA ASP A 119 7.73 1.01 -8.93
C ASP A 119 6.54 1.04 -7.93
N ASP A 120 6.81 1.37 -6.66
CA ASP A 120 5.79 1.54 -5.62
C ASP A 120 4.76 2.61 -6.00
N LYS A 121 5.22 3.79 -6.44
CA LYS A 121 4.34 4.88 -6.89
C LYS A 121 3.54 4.48 -8.13
N LEU A 122 4.15 3.80 -9.09
CA LEU A 122 3.47 3.33 -10.29
C LEU A 122 2.34 2.36 -9.95
N LEU A 123 2.63 1.37 -9.10
CA LEU A 123 1.63 0.41 -8.63
C LEU A 123 0.56 1.08 -7.78
N ALA A 124 0.91 2.02 -6.91
CA ALA A 124 -0.04 2.77 -6.08
C ALA A 124 -1.08 3.51 -6.94
N ARG A 125 -0.62 4.25 -7.97
CA ARG A 125 -1.52 4.90 -8.94
C ARG A 125 -2.39 3.90 -9.69
N PHE A 126 -1.81 2.79 -10.12
CA PHE A 126 -2.56 1.75 -10.83
C PHE A 126 -3.66 1.15 -9.95
N TRP A 127 -3.34 0.71 -8.74
CA TRP A 127 -4.30 0.10 -7.83
C TRP A 127 -5.37 1.08 -7.37
N THR A 128 -5.03 2.35 -7.18
CA THR A 128 -6.00 3.41 -6.89
C THR A 128 -7.07 3.50 -7.98
N ARG A 129 -6.68 3.47 -9.26
CA ARG A 129 -7.63 3.46 -10.39
C ARG A 129 -8.50 2.20 -10.39
N VAL A 130 -7.92 1.03 -10.13
CA VAL A 130 -8.66 -0.24 -10.05
C VAL A 130 -9.72 -0.20 -8.95
N ILE A 131 -9.35 0.29 -7.76
CA ILE A 131 -10.26 0.41 -6.62
C ILE A 131 -11.39 1.40 -6.94
N SER A 132 -11.09 2.54 -7.56
CA SER A 132 -12.12 3.49 -7.99
C SER A 132 -13.09 2.88 -9.00
N SER A 133 -12.60 2.07 -9.94
CA SER A 133 -13.44 1.34 -10.89
C SER A 133 -14.35 0.31 -10.20
N LEU A 134 -13.82 -0.42 -9.21
CA LEU A 134 -14.61 -1.34 -8.38
C LEU A 134 -15.69 -0.60 -7.57
N ASP A 135 -15.32 0.49 -6.90
CA ASP A 135 -16.25 1.32 -6.12
C ASP A 135 -17.37 1.90 -7.01
N SER A 136 -17.06 2.27 -8.25
CA SER A 136 -18.05 2.69 -9.24
C SER A 136 -18.98 1.53 -9.64
N ALA A 137 -18.40 0.38 -10.00
CA ALA A 137 -19.14 -0.82 -10.38
C ALA A 137 -20.12 -1.28 -9.30
N TYR A 138 -19.70 -1.29 -8.02
CA TYR A 138 -20.59 -1.66 -6.92
C TYR A 138 -21.69 -0.64 -6.67
N ARG A 139 -21.43 0.66 -6.84
CA ARG A 139 -22.42 1.73 -6.66
C ARG A 139 -23.50 1.72 -7.75
N MET A 140 -23.17 1.31 -8.97
CA MET A 140 -24.15 1.19 -10.07
C MET A 140 -25.15 0.05 -9.87
N HIS A 141 -24.82 -0.95 -9.05
CA HIS A 141 -25.66 -2.13 -8.81
C HIS A 141 -25.98 -2.31 -7.32
N PRO A 142 -26.63 -1.33 -6.65
CA PRO A 142 -26.73 -1.28 -5.18
C PRO A 142 -27.54 -2.44 -4.57
N SER A 143 -28.42 -3.07 -5.34
CA SER A 143 -29.32 -4.14 -4.87
C SER A 143 -29.19 -5.44 -5.66
N ASP A 144 -28.41 -5.46 -6.74
CA ASP A 144 -28.24 -6.65 -7.58
C ASP A 144 -26.88 -7.28 -7.31
N LYS A 145 -26.89 -8.45 -6.66
CA LYS A 145 -25.67 -9.21 -6.36
C LYS A 145 -25.03 -9.81 -7.60
N GLY A 146 -25.84 -10.30 -8.56
CA GLY A 146 -25.35 -10.92 -9.79
C GLY A 146 -24.65 -9.90 -10.68
N ALA A 147 -25.26 -8.73 -10.87
CA ALA A 147 -24.68 -7.64 -11.63
C ALA A 147 -23.39 -7.09 -11.00
N ARG A 148 -23.30 -7.03 -9.66
CA ARG A 148 -22.05 -6.65 -8.96
C ARG A 148 -20.90 -7.62 -9.23
N ILE A 149 -21.18 -8.93 -9.23
CA ILE A 149 -20.18 -9.96 -9.51
C ILE A 149 -19.70 -9.85 -10.96
N ALA A 150 -20.64 -9.75 -11.92
CA ALA A 150 -20.29 -9.59 -13.33
C ALA A 150 -19.47 -8.31 -13.60
N ALA A 151 -19.83 -7.20 -12.96
CA ALA A 151 -19.09 -5.94 -13.09
C ALA A 151 -17.69 -6.03 -12.46
N ARG A 152 -17.55 -6.65 -11.28
CA ARG A 152 -16.24 -6.94 -10.65
C ARG A 152 -15.36 -7.78 -11.57
N ASP A 153 -15.90 -8.87 -12.10
CA ASP A 153 -15.15 -9.80 -12.95
C ASP A 153 -14.68 -9.09 -14.24
N SER A 154 -15.52 -8.21 -14.79
CA SER A 154 -15.13 -7.32 -15.90
C SER A 154 -13.97 -6.39 -15.50
N VAL A 155 -14.03 -5.75 -14.33
CA VAL A 155 -12.91 -4.91 -13.84
C VAL A 155 -11.64 -5.73 -13.65
N TYR A 156 -11.73 -6.96 -13.15
CA TYR A 156 -10.57 -7.84 -12.98
C TYR A 156 -9.95 -8.28 -14.31
N ALA A 157 -10.76 -8.60 -15.30
CA ALA A 157 -10.27 -8.94 -16.64
C ALA A 157 -9.47 -7.77 -17.24
N HIS A 158 -10.02 -6.55 -17.22
CA HIS A 158 -9.30 -5.35 -17.68
C HIS A 158 -8.05 -5.07 -16.85
N THR A 159 -8.13 -5.23 -15.53
CA THR A 159 -7.00 -5.06 -14.61
C THR A 159 -5.87 -6.01 -14.95
N ARG A 160 -6.16 -7.28 -15.25
CA ARG A 160 -5.12 -8.26 -15.63
C ARG A 160 -4.42 -7.84 -16.91
N VAL A 161 -5.19 -7.45 -17.93
CA VAL A 161 -4.64 -7.03 -19.23
C VAL A 161 -3.74 -5.80 -19.05
N ALA A 162 -4.23 -4.75 -18.39
CA ALA A 162 -3.46 -3.54 -18.15
C ALA A 162 -2.23 -3.80 -17.27
N LEU A 163 -2.35 -4.61 -16.22
CA LEU A 163 -1.22 -4.93 -15.35
C LEU A 163 -0.11 -5.65 -16.12
N VAL A 164 -0.44 -6.60 -16.98
CA VAL A 164 0.56 -7.39 -17.73
C VAL A 164 1.14 -6.60 -18.90
N ASN A 165 0.31 -5.89 -19.67
CA ASN A 165 0.72 -5.29 -20.94
C ASN A 165 1.16 -3.84 -20.81
N GLU A 166 0.69 -3.11 -19.80
CA GLU A 166 0.97 -1.68 -19.65
C GLU A 166 1.86 -1.43 -18.44
N ILE A 167 1.57 -2.02 -17.28
CA ILE A 167 2.26 -1.69 -16.03
C ILE A 167 3.54 -2.51 -15.84
N ALA A 168 3.48 -3.84 -15.98
CA ALA A 168 4.63 -4.71 -15.76
C ALA A 168 5.87 -4.34 -16.60
N PRO A 169 5.74 -3.94 -17.88
CA PRO A 169 6.91 -3.53 -18.68
C PRO A 169 7.59 -2.24 -18.20
N GLN A 170 6.91 -1.45 -17.37
CA GLN A 170 7.46 -0.20 -16.81
C GLN A 170 8.16 -0.42 -15.46
N LEU A 171 7.95 -1.58 -14.81
CA LEU A 171 8.57 -1.90 -13.53
C LEU A 171 10.06 -2.18 -13.70
N LYS A 172 10.88 -1.59 -12.83
CA LYS A 172 12.35 -1.64 -12.92
C LYS A 172 12.97 -2.70 -12.02
N THR A 173 12.36 -2.93 -10.87
CA THR A 173 12.89 -3.80 -9.81
C THR A 173 12.01 -5.01 -9.55
N ILE A 174 10.71 -4.91 -9.85
CA ILE A 174 9.75 -6.00 -9.66
C ILE A 174 9.77 -6.93 -10.88
N ASN A 175 9.94 -8.23 -10.62
CA ASN A 175 9.93 -9.25 -11.67
C ASN A 175 8.56 -9.29 -12.40
N PRO A 176 8.50 -9.17 -13.74
CA PRO A 176 7.24 -9.16 -14.50
C PRO A 176 6.32 -10.37 -14.27
N VAL A 177 6.86 -11.52 -13.85
CA VAL A 177 6.08 -12.71 -13.47
C VAL A 177 5.06 -12.40 -12.35
N TYR A 178 5.36 -11.41 -11.51
CA TYR A 178 4.43 -10.85 -10.53
C TYR A 178 3.07 -10.51 -11.16
N ALA A 179 3.08 -9.82 -12.31
CA ALA A 179 1.86 -9.32 -12.96
C ALA A 179 0.96 -10.45 -13.45
N GLN A 180 1.54 -11.62 -13.72
CA GLN A 180 0.81 -12.82 -14.12
C GLN A 180 0.21 -13.56 -12.90
N ARG A 181 0.88 -13.48 -11.74
CA ARG A 181 0.56 -14.29 -10.56
C ARG A 181 -0.25 -13.58 -9.48
N VAL A 182 -0.27 -12.24 -9.46
CA VAL A 182 -1.03 -11.50 -8.44
C VAL A 182 -2.49 -11.92 -8.46
N GLN A 183 -2.99 -12.32 -7.30
CA GLN A 183 -4.40 -12.62 -7.11
C GLN A 183 -5.21 -11.33 -7.04
N LEU A 184 -6.19 -11.19 -7.93
CA LEU A 184 -7.16 -10.09 -7.90
C LEU A 184 -8.32 -10.50 -6.99
N ASN A 185 -8.34 -9.88 -5.82
CA ASN A 185 -9.30 -10.16 -4.75
C ASN A 185 -9.63 -8.84 -4.04
N ASN A 186 -10.90 -8.55 -3.81
CA ASN A 186 -11.35 -7.28 -3.23
C ASN A 186 -10.71 -7.06 -1.85
N ALA A 187 -10.61 -8.10 -1.02
CA ALA A 187 -9.99 -7.99 0.30
C ALA A 187 -8.51 -7.60 0.21
N ALA A 188 -7.79 -8.19 -0.75
CA ALA A 188 -6.39 -7.87 -1.01
C ALA A 188 -6.23 -6.47 -1.61
N LEU A 189 -7.13 -6.03 -2.50
CA LEU A 189 -7.10 -4.70 -3.10
C LEU A 189 -7.43 -3.60 -2.07
N LEU A 190 -8.42 -3.83 -1.20
CA LEU A 190 -8.76 -2.91 -0.13
C LEU A 190 -7.63 -2.77 0.89
N ALA A 191 -6.95 -3.87 1.24
CA ALA A 191 -5.75 -3.79 2.07
C ALA A 191 -4.69 -2.89 1.41
N ARG A 192 -4.42 -3.06 0.11
CA ARG A 192 -3.44 -2.21 -0.63
C ARG A 192 -3.77 -0.73 -0.62
N ARG A 193 -5.06 -0.35 -0.63
CA ARG A 193 -5.50 1.05 -0.53
C ARG A 193 -4.96 1.74 0.73
N VAL A 194 -4.89 1.00 1.83
CA VAL A 194 -4.47 1.56 3.13
C VAL A 194 -2.99 1.92 3.11
N TYR A 195 -2.14 1.15 2.43
CA TYR A 195 -0.69 1.32 2.57
C TYR A 195 -0.09 2.38 1.63
N ALA A 196 -0.68 2.63 0.45
CA ALA A 196 -0.06 3.42 -0.60
C ALA A 196 -0.92 4.58 -1.12
N THR A 197 -1.46 5.41 -0.23
CA THR A 197 -2.25 6.61 -0.59
C THR A 197 -1.33 7.80 -0.88
N ASP A 198 -1.56 8.51 -1.98
CA ASP A 198 -0.92 9.79 -2.32
C ASP A 198 0.63 9.79 -2.26
N LEU A 199 1.27 8.68 -2.64
CA LEU A 199 2.74 8.56 -2.59
C LEU A 199 3.46 9.68 -3.37
N ASP A 200 2.89 10.11 -4.51
CA ASP A 200 3.42 11.22 -5.32
C ASP A 200 3.42 12.56 -4.55
N VAL A 201 2.48 12.77 -3.64
CA VAL A 201 2.40 14.02 -2.86
C VAL A 201 3.60 14.16 -1.93
N PHE A 202 4.06 13.07 -1.31
CA PHE A 202 5.26 13.09 -0.48
C PHE A 202 6.52 13.44 -1.30
N ASP A 203 6.61 12.91 -2.52
CA ASP A 203 7.71 13.22 -3.44
C ASP A 203 7.69 14.68 -3.92
N LEU A 204 6.51 15.24 -4.19
CA LEU A 204 6.39 16.67 -4.50
C LEU A 204 6.87 17.54 -3.34
N ILE A 205 6.63 17.12 -2.09
CA ILE A 205 7.17 17.82 -0.91
C ILE A 205 8.69 17.68 -0.86
N TYR A 206 9.21 16.48 -1.10
CA TYR A 206 10.63 16.21 -1.14
C TYR A 206 11.37 17.10 -2.15
N GLU A 207 10.82 17.23 -3.36
CA GLU A 207 11.37 18.11 -4.40
C GLU A 207 11.32 19.60 -3.98
N LYS A 208 10.17 20.07 -3.45
CA LYS A 208 10.02 21.46 -3.00
C LYS A 208 10.91 21.82 -1.81
N GLU A 209 11.24 20.85 -0.96
CA GLU A 209 12.18 21.03 0.15
C GLU A 209 13.65 20.79 -0.28
N GLY A 210 13.93 20.74 -1.59
CA GLY A 210 15.28 20.69 -2.15
C GLY A 210 15.94 19.31 -2.05
N ARG A 211 15.14 18.24 -2.01
CA ARG A 211 15.58 16.86 -1.80
C ARG A 211 16.34 16.65 -0.48
N ASP A 212 16.06 17.48 0.53
CA ASP A 212 16.53 17.27 1.90
C ASP A 212 15.51 16.43 2.67
N LEU A 213 15.87 15.17 2.95
CA LEU A 213 14.96 14.23 3.60
C LEU A 213 14.57 14.67 5.02
N LYS A 214 15.52 15.23 5.80
CA LYS A 214 15.26 15.66 7.19
C LYS A 214 14.28 16.83 7.21
N ARG A 215 14.50 17.81 6.33
CA ARG A 215 13.63 18.97 6.16
C ARG A 215 12.24 18.56 5.66
N THR A 216 12.19 17.62 4.73
CA THR A 216 10.94 17.05 4.19
C THR A 216 10.12 16.33 5.27
N ILE A 217 10.75 15.48 6.07
CA ILE A 217 10.11 14.81 7.22
C ILE A 217 9.52 15.84 8.19
N GLY A 218 10.32 16.86 8.56
CA GLY A 218 9.86 17.95 9.42
C GLY A 218 8.66 18.69 8.84
N ARG A 219 8.67 18.97 7.52
CA ARG A 219 7.56 19.60 6.81
C ARG A 219 6.30 18.75 6.86
N ILE A 220 6.38 17.47 6.50
CA ILE A 220 5.24 16.56 6.47
C ILE A 220 4.61 16.43 7.86
N ILE A 221 5.43 16.26 8.91
CA ILE A 221 4.95 16.20 10.29
C ILE A 221 4.25 17.51 10.68
N GLY A 222 4.83 18.67 10.32
CA GLY A 222 4.21 19.97 10.57
C GLY A 222 2.85 20.12 9.90
N LEU A 223 2.72 19.71 8.64
CA LEU A 223 1.46 19.74 7.88
C LEU A 223 0.43 18.74 8.44
N ALA A 224 0.86 17.55 8.82
CA ALA A 224 -0.03 16.57 9.44
C ALA A 224 -0.57 17.06 10.79
N LYS A 225 0.26 17.76 11.59
CA LYS A 225 -0.15 18.38 12.86
C LYS A 225 -1.08 19.58 12.66
N SER A 226 -0.98 20.32 11.56
CA SER A 226 -1.87 21.46 11.30
C SER A 226 -3.28 21.03 10.91
N ASN A 227 -3.46 19.82 10.37
CA ASN A 227 -4.76 19.23 10.09
C ASN A 227 -4.82 17.74 10.48
N PRO A 228 -4.88 17.42 11.79
CA PRO A 228 -4.73 16.05 12.28
C PRO A 228 -5.87 15.11 11.87
N LYS A 229 -7.04 15.66 11.48
CA LYS A 229 -8.18 14.86 11.00
C LYS A 229 -8.06 14.53 9.51
N GLN A 230 -7.31 15.30 8.74
CA GLN A 230 -7.19 15.17 7.28
C GLN A 230 -5.76 15.55 6.83
N PRO A 231 -4.71 14.81 7.26
CA PRO A 231 -3.33 15.18 7.01
C PRO A 231 -3.00 15.25 5.50
N PHE A 232 -3.55 14.33 4.70
CA PHE A 232 -3.38 14.37 3.23
C PHE A 232 -3.94 15.64 2.58
N VAL A 233 -5.01 16.23 3.13
CA VAL A 233 -5.54 17.51 2.62
C VAL A 233 -4.54 18.64 2.84
N ALA A 234 -3.92 18.70 4.02
CA ALA A 234 -2.87 19.70 4.29
C ALA A 234 -1.65 19.51 3.39
N LEU A 235 -1.22 18.26 3.16
CA LEU A 235 -0.13 17.95 2.24
C LEU A 235 -0.45 18.42 0.81
N ARG A 236 -1.60 18.00 0.26
CA ARG A 236 -2.04 18.37 -1.09
C ARG A 236 -2.16 19.87 -1.29
N GLN A 237 -2.75 20.57 -0.33
CA GLN A 237 -2.86 22.04 -0.36
C GLN A 237 -1.49 22.71 -0.41
N TRP A 238 -0.52 22.22 0.36
CA TRP A 238 0.83 22.79 0.39
C TRP A 238 1.61 22.57 -0.92
N VAL A 239 1.45 21.39 -1.56
CA VAL A 239 2.07 21.15 -2.86
C VAL A 239 1.30 21.81 -4.02
N GLY A 240 0.05 22.21 -3.82
CA GLY A 240 -0.77 22.88 -4.83
C GLY A 240 -1.55 21.92 -5.75
N VAL A 241 -1.79 20.69 -5.31
CA VAL A 241 -2.70 19.74 -6.01
C VAL A 241 -4.06 19.71 -5.31
N SER A 242 -5.13 19.66 -6.11
CA SER A 242 -6.51 19.63 -5.61
C SER A 242 -7.10 18.23 -5.72
N GLY A 243 -7.53 17.66 -4.58
CA GLY A 243 -8.29 16.40 -4.48
C GLY A 243 -7.51 15.11 -4.82
N PRO A 244 -7.95 13.94 -4.31
CA PRO A 244 -7.57 12.63 -4.85
C PRO A 244 -8.34 12.28 -6.14
#